data_AF-A0A397IQE4-F1
#
_entry.id   AF-A0A397IQE4-F1
#
_cell.length_a   1.000
_cell.length_b   1.000
_cell.length_c   1.000
_cell.angle_alpha   90.00
_cell.angle_beta   90.00
_cell.angle_gamma   90.00
#
_symmetry.space_group_name_H-M   'P 1'
#
loop_
_entity.id
_entity.type
_entity.pdbx_description
1 polymer ?
#
loop_
_entity_poly.entity_id
_entity_poly.type
_entity_poly.pdbx_seq_one_letter_code
_entity_poly.pdbx_strand_id
1 'polypeptide(L)'
;MSNLPTVEHVKTWSQEDVKIFLQNNKIELDLEDKDIEILYNQKVKGSNFFDFTITDFKRWKIPLKPAKKIVKLIKDIQKESTIVIGK
;
A
#
# COMPACT_ATOMS: atom_id res chain seq x y z
N MET A 1 3.39 17.05 -7.75
CA MET A 1 2.26 16.12 -8.01
C MET A 1 2.77 14.73 -7.69
N SER A 2 2.29 14.12 -6.62
CA SER A 2 2.51 12.69 -6.37
C SER A 2 1.59 11.94 -7.35
N ASN A 3 2.15 11.44 -8.45
CA ASN A 3 1.40 10.60 -9.39
C ASN A 3 1.19 9.24 -8.74
N LEU A 4 -0.01 8.99 -8.21
CA LEU A 4 -0.35 7.67 -7.69
C LEU A 4 -0.42 6.67 -8.86
N PRO A 5 -0.01 5.41 -8.63
CA PRO A 5 -0.18 4.37 -9.63
C PRO A 5 -1.67 4.07 -9.84
N THR A 6 -2.05 3.59 -11.02
CA THR A 6 -3.42 3.12 -11.27
C THR A 6 -3.67 1.78 -10.57
N VAL A 7 -4.93 1.47 -10.24
CA VAL A 7 -5.30 0.18 -9.64
C VAL A 7 -4.86 -1.00 -10.52
N GLU A 8 -5.03 -0.91 -11.84
CA GLU A 8 -4.65 -1.98 -12.77
C GLU A 8 -3.14 -2.22 -12.76
N HIS A 9 -2.34 -1.15 -12.74
CA HIS A 9 -0.89 -1.27 -12.65
C HIS A 9 -0.45 -1.86 -11.31
N VAL A 10 -1.04 -1.42 -10.20
CA VAL A 10 -0.72 -2.00 -8.89
C VAL A 10 -1.04 -3.49 -8.87
N LYS A 11 -2.15 -3.95 -9.47
CA LYS A 11 -2.51 -5.38 -9.47
C LYS A 11 -1.47 -6.29 -10.14
N THR A 12 -0.63 -5.76 -11.04
CA THR A 12 0.45 -6.54 -11.68
C THR A 12 1.71 -6.63 -10.83
N TRP A 13 1.81 -5.87 -9.74
CA TRP A 13 3.00 -5.81 -8.91
C TRP A 13 3.33 -7.15 -8.25
N SER A 14 4.60 -7.53 -8.39
CA SER A 14 5.22 -8.56 -7.58
C SER A 14 5.36 -8.10 -6.13
N GLN A 15 5.83 -9.01 -5.27
CA GLN A 15 6.15 -8.68 -3.89
C GLN A 15 7.31 -7.67 -3.79
N GLU A 16 8.29 -7.74 -4.71
CA GLU A 16 9.39 -6.78 -4.76
C GLU A 16 8.91 -5.39 -5.18
N ASP A 17 7.98 -5.31 -6.13
CA ASP A 17 7.42 -4.04 -6.58
C ASP A 17 6.67 -3.34 -5.44
N VAL A 18 5.87 -4.09 -4.66
CA VAL A 18 5.21 -3.55 -3.47
C VAL A 18 6.24 -3.06 -2.45
N LYS A 19 7.30 -3.84 -2.20
CA LYS A 19 8.37 -3.45 -1.26
C LYS A 19 9.05 -2.15 -1.71
N ILE A 20 9.44 -2.04 -2.97
CA ILE A 20 10.06 -0.84 -3.54
C ILE A 20 9.12 0.36 -3.41
N PHE A 21 7.84 0.18 -3.72
CA PHE A 21 6.84 1.23 -3.56
C PHE A 21 6.72 1.71 -2.12
N LEU A 22 6.66 0.80 -1.14
CA LEU A 22 6.59 1.16 0.28
C LEU A 22 7.89 1.83 0.75
N GLN A 23 9.05 1.39 0.29
CA GLN A 23 10.35 2.03 0.58
C GLN A 23 10.42 3.46 0.06
N ASN A 24 9.98 3.68 -1.18
CA ASN A 24 9.97 5.01 -1.80
C ASN A 24 9.01 5.98 -1.08
N ASN A 25 7.95 5.46 -0.46
CA ASN A 25 6.94 6.25 0.26
C ASN A 25 7.09 6.18 1.80
N LYS A 26 8.19 5.63 2.32
CA LYS A 26 8.30 5.28 3.75
C LYS A 26 8.13 6.48 4.68
N ILE A 27 8.68 7.64 4.32
CA ILE A 27 8.58 8.88 5.10
C ILE A 27 7.12 9.34 5.18
N GLU A 28 6.43 9.37 4.05
CA GLU A 28 5.02 9.77 3.99
C GLU A 28 4.12 8.79 4.73
N LEU A 29 4.44 7.50 4.66
CA LEU A 29 3.72 6.41 5.30
C LEU A 29 4.07 6.20 6.77
N ASP A 30 5.08 6.90 7.31
CA ASP A 30 5.57 6.71 8.68
C ASP A 30 6.04 5.27 8.95
N LEU A 31 6.67 4.66 7.95
CA LEU A 31 7.16 3.29 8.00
C LEU A 31 8.64 3.25 8.37
N GLU A 32 8.99 2.34 9.27
CA GLU A 32 10.38 1.92 9.48
C GLU A 32 10.72 0.72 8.59
N ASP A 33 12.01 0.45 8.39
CA ASP A 33 12.45 -0.67 7.55
C ASP A 33 11.92 -2.02 8.07
N LYS A 34 11.73 -2.17 9.39
CA LYS A 34 11.12 -3.35 10.02
C LYS A 34 9.64 -3.55 9.61
N ASP A 35 8.90 -2.47 9.43
CA ASP A 35 7.48 -2.54 9.04
C ASP A 35 7.36 -3.04 7.60
N ILE A 36 8.27 -2.58 6.75
CA ILE A 36 8.38 -3.03 5.35
C ILE A 36 8.79 -4.50 5.29
N GLU A 37 9.72 -4.93 6.15
CA GLU A 37 10.12 -6.35 6.25
C GLU A 37 8.96 -7.24 6.71
N ILE A 38 8.15 -6.80 7.68
CA ILE A 38 6.94 -7.51 8.11
C ILE A 38 5.99 -7.69 6.92
N LEU A 39 5.70 -6.62 6.17
CA LEU A 39 4.81 -6.66 5.00
C LEU A 39 5.36 -7.57 3.89
N TYR A 40 6.68 -7.52 3.68
CA TYR A 40 7.36 -8.42 2.75
C TYR A 40 7.22 -9.88 3.19
N ASN A 41 7.44 -10.20 4.46
CA ASN A 41 7.32 -11.56 5.00
C ASN A 41 5.88 -12.12 4.94
N GLN A 42 4.86 -11.25 4.89
CA GLN A 42 3.47 -11.64 4.61
C GLN A 42 3.20 -11.96 3.13
N LYS A 43 4.21 -11.84 2.25
CA LYS A 43 4.11 -12.07 0.80
C LYS A 43 3.02 -11.23 0.14
N VAL A 44 2.88 -9.98 0.58
CA VAL A 44 1.95 -9.02 -0.02
C VAL A 44 2.36 -8.76 -1.46
N LYS A 45 1.40 -8.86 -2.38
CA LYS A 45 1.56 -8.58 -3.81
C LYS A 45 0.51 -7.57 -4.25
N GLY A 46 0.72 -6.99 -5.42
CA GLY A 46 -0.24 -6.07 -6.03
C GLY A 46 -1.68 -6.56 -6.06
N SER A 47 -1.85 -7.82 -6.47
CA SER A 47 -3.16 -8.48 -6.60
C SER A 47 -3.99 -8.52 -5.32
N ASN A 48 -3.37 -8.52 -4.13
CA ASN A 48 -4.05 -8.55 -2.83
C ASN A 48 -3.78 -7.30 -1.96
N PHE A 49 -2.94 -6.37 -2.42
CA PHE A 49 -2.55 -5.18 -1.67
C PHE A 49 -3.75 -4.35 -1.21
N PHE A 50 -4.79 -4.28 -2.03
CA PHE A 50 -6.00 -3.52 -1.79
C PHE A 50 -6.98 -4.17 -0.80
N ASP A 51 -6.77 -5.44 -0.45
CA ASP A 51 -7.70 -6.20 0.40
C ASP A 51 -7.41 -6.00 1.90
N PHE A 52 -6.24 -5.45 2.24
CA PHE A 52 -5.79 -5.35 3.62
C PHE A 52 -6.43 -4.18 4.36
N THR A 53 -6.88 -4.48 5.58
CA THR A 53 -7.52 -3.54 6.49
C THR A 53 -6.59 -3.15 7.64
N ILE A 54 -6.99 -2.12 8.40
CA ILE A 54 -6.31 -1.75 9.66
C ILE A 54 -6.19 -2.97 10.60
N THR A 55 -7.17 -3.87 10.60
CA THR A 55 -7.17 -5.07 11.45
C THR A 55 -6.08 -6.05 11.04
N ASP A 56 -5.84 -6.23 9.75
CA ASP A 56 -4.78 -7.12 9.23
C ASP A 56 -3.41 -6.58 9.60
N PHE A 57 -3.18 -5.28 9.36
CA PHE A 57 -1.94 -4.60 9.74
C PHE A 57 -1.66 -4.70 11.24
N LYS A 58 -2.69 -4.56 12.09
CA LYS A 58 -2.55 -4.77 13.55
C LYS A 58 -2.17 -6.21 13.90
N ARG A 59 -2.75 -7.21 13.23
CA ARG A 59 -2.40 -8.63 13.44
C ARG A 59 -0.93 -8.90 13.12
N TRP A 60 -0.39 -8.19 12.14
CA TRP A 60 1.03 -8.25 11.78
C TRP A 60 1.93 -7.36 12.63
N LYS A 61 1.39 -6.73 13.68
CA LYS A 61 2.11 -5.82 14.59
C LYS A 61 2.63 -4.54 13.94
N ILE A 62 2.03 -4.11 12.83
CA ILE A 62 2.27 -2.78 12.26
C ILE A 62 1.64 -1.72 13.19
N PRO A 63 2.35 -0.66 13.59
CA PRO A 63 1.79 0.37 14.45
C PRO A 63 0.56 1.05 13.84
N LEU A 64 -0.34 1.56 14.70
CA LEU A 64 -1.64 2.08 14.27
C LEU A 64 -1.52 3.25 13.27
N LYS A 65 -0.54 4.13 13.45
CA LYS A 65 -0.34 5.31 12.61
C LYS A 65 0.06 4.94 11.17
N PRO A 66 1.12 4.13 10.92
CA PRO A 66 1.43 3.65 9.57
C PRO A 66 0.31 2.81 8.97
N ALA A 67 -0.36 1.94 9.74
CA ALA A 67 -1.50 1.16 9.26
C ALA A 67 -2.62 2.04 8.70
N LYS A 68 -2.98 3.13 9.40
CA LYS A 68 -3.98 4.11 8.93
C LYS A 68 -3.53 4.82 7.65
N LYS A 69 -2.24 5.15 7.55
CA LYS A 69 -1.68 5.82 6.36
C LYS A 69 -1.69 4.91 5.14
N ILE A 70 -1.33 3.64 5.27
CA ILE A 70 -1.42 2.65 4.17
C ILE A 70 -2.87 2.48 3.71
N VAL A 71 -3.83 2.31 4.63
CA VAL A 71 -5.24 2.17 4.27
C VAL A 71 -5.78 3.42 3.59
N LYS A 72 -5.32 4.61 3.97
CA LYS A 72 -5.66 5.85 3.27
C LYS A 72 -5.08 5.84 1.84
N LEU A 73 -3.81 5.49 1.67
CA LEU A 73 -3.16 5.39 0.36
C LEU A 73 -3.89 4.42 -0.58
N ILE A 74 -4.29 3.25 -0.07
CA ILE A 74 -5.11 2.28 -0.81
C ILE A 74 -6.40 2.94 -1.35
N LYS A 75 -7.11 3.68 -0.49
CA LYS A 75 -8.35 4.38 -0.87
C LYS A 75 -8.09 5.49 -1.88
N ASP A 76 -6.99 6.23 -1.74
CA ASP A 76 -6.64 7.31 -2.65
C ASP A 76 -6.33 6.76 -4.06
N ILE A 77 -5.58 5.65 -4.16
CA ILE A 77 -5.32 4.94 -5.44
C ILE A 77 -6.62 4.45 -6.09
N GLN A 78 -7.53 3.87 -5.29
CA GLN A 78 -8.83 3.41 -5.78
C GLN A 78 -9.74 4.56 -6.22
N LYS A 79 -9.70 5.69 -5.52
CA LYS A 79 -10.50 6.88 -5.85
C LYS A 79 -10.01 7.53 -7.13
N GLU A 80 -8.70 7.68 -7.32
CA GLU A 80 -8.15 8.21 -8.57
C GLU A 80 -8.56 7.35 -9.77
N SER A 81 -8.59 6.02 -9.61
CA SER A 81 -9.07 5.11 -10.65
C SER A 81 -10.55 5.31 -11.01
N THR A 82 -11.38 5.83 -10.09
CA THR A 82 -12.81 6.11 -10.34
C THR A 82 -13.00 7.43 -11.10
N ILE A 83 -12.09 8.40 -10.94
CA ILE A 83 -12.20 9.71 -11.60
C ILE A 83 -11.85 9.58 -13.09
N VAL A 84 -10.98 8.64 -13.48
CA VAL A 84 -10.58 8.45 -14.89
C VAL A 84 -11.67 7.83 -15.77
N ILE A 85 -12.66 7.15 -15.18
CA ILE A 85 -13.76 6.49 -15.92
C ILE A 85 -14.92 7.46 -16.24
N GLY A 86 -14.85 8.71 -15.76
CA GLY A 86 -15.92 9.70 -15.85
C GLY A 86 -15.66 10.87 -16.80
N LYS A 87 -14.80 10.72 -17.81
CA LYS A 87 -14.57 11.73 -18.86
C LYS A 87 -14.63 11.13 -20.26
#